data_AF-A0A935RAR1-F1
#
_entry.id   AF-A0A935RAR1-F1
#
_cell.length_a   1.000
_cell.length_b   1.000
_cell.length_c   1.000
_cell.angle_alpha   90.00
_cell.angle_beta   90.00
_cell.angle_gamma   90.00
#
_symmetry.space_group_name_H-M   'P 1'
#
loop_
_entity.id
_entity.type
_entity.pdbx_description
1 polymer ?
#
loop_
_entity_poly.entity_id
_entity_poly.type
_entity_poly.pdbx_seq_one_letter_code
_entity_poly.pdbx_strand_id
1 'polypeptide(L)'
;MSAAQSSRDMAYRLGHDVLGPVFASFARILVHEASRRGIDRLVFLARDGHLLLQATAGLLDAANECARPELAYVRVSRRVAALAALQELDAKALEAGASVRSGEPTLRKSLEYLGLDCAPLAPWLDRHGLAADLAPSPAALQRLLADHGFRQVVANQATEQRMLLHRYLAQEGALSAIPAAWVDIGWRATIQRHFDSAFVDSRSIDSMPWFYFALWDEHGPPPQPRD
;
A
#
# COMPACT_ATOMS: atom_id res chain seq x y z
N MET A 1 -25.83 -26.57 -19.37
CA MET A 1 -24.54 -25.95 -19.00
C MET A 1 -24.22 -26.32 -17.56
N SER A 2 -22.97 -26.69 -17.25
CA SER A 2 -22.54 -26.95 -15.86
C SER A 2 -22.64 -25.68 -15.01
N ALA A 3 -22.95 -25.80 -13.70
CA ALA A 3 -23.03 -24.67 -12.78
C ALA A 3 -21.75 -23.81 -12.78
N ALA A 4 -20.58 -24.44 -12.91
CA ALA A 4 -19.30 -23.73 -13.01
C ALA A 4 -19.16 -22.91 -14.31
N GLN A 5 -19.75 -23.39 -15.41
CA GLN A 5 -19.78 -22.66 -16.68
C GLN A 5 -20.69 -21.42 -16.58
N SER A 6 -21.84 -21.56 -15.90
CA SER A 6 -22.80 -20.48 -15.66
C SER A 6 -22.22 -19.38 -14.74
N SER A 7 -21.47 -19.76 -13.70
CA SER A 7 -20.82 -18.79 -12.80
C SER A 7 -19.70 -18.03 -13.49
N ARG A 8 -18.91 -18.68 -14.36
CA ARG A 8 -17.87 -18.02 -15.16
C ARG A 8 -18.45 -17.02 -16.15
N ASP A 9 -19.54 -17.38 -16.83
CA ASP A 9 -20.25 -16.48 -17.75
C ASP A 9 -20.80 -15.25 -17.02
N MET A 10 -21.38 -15.44 -15.83
CA MET A 10 -21.85 -14.32 -15.00
C MET A 10 -20.71 -13.40 -14.54
N ALA A 11 -19.59 -13.96 -14.08
CA ALA A 11 -18.42 -13.18 -13.67
C ALA A 11 -17.82 -12.41 -14.86
N TYR A 12 -17.77 -13.03 -16.04
CA TYR A 12 -17.32 -12.37 -17.27
C TYR A 12 -18.21 -11.19 -17.62
N ARG A 13 -19.54 -11.37 -17.66
CA ARG A 13 -20.49 -10.27 -17.95
C ARG A 13 -20.42 -9.16 -16.91
N LEU A 14 -20.29 -9.48 -15.63
CA LEU A 14 -20.08 -8.47 -14.59
C LEU A 14 -18.80 -7.66 -14.86
N GLY A 15 -17.70 -8.34 -15.18
CA GLY A 15 -16.43 -7.71 -15.52
C GLY A 15 -16.50 -6.85 -16.78
N HIS A 16 -17.11 -7.36 -17.85
CA HIS A 16 -17.15 -6.73 -19.16
C HIS A 16 -18.23 -5.65 -19.26
N ASP A 17 -19.48 -5.95 -18.87
CA ASP A 17 -20.64 -5.09 -19.11
C ASP A 17 -20.81 -4.01 -18.03
N VAL A 18 -20.30 -4.25 -16.80
CA VAL A 18 -20.49 -3.34 -15.66
C VAL A 18 -19.17 -2.69 -15.25
N LEU A 19 -18.18 -3.50 -14.84
CA LEU A 19 -16.92 -2.96 -14.30
C LEU A 19 -16.00 -2.41 -15.39
N GLY A 20 -16.00 -3.00 -16.59
CA GLY A 20 -15.20 -2.59 -17.73
C GLY A 20 -15.40 -1.12 -18.09
N PRO A 21 -16.65 -0.65 -18.32
CA PRO A 21 -16.94 0.76 -18.56
C PRO A 21 -16.47 1.68 -17.43
N VAL A 22 -16.58 1.24 -16.17
CA VAL A 22 -16.14 2.02 -15.02
C VAL A 22 -14.62 2.18 -15.00
N PHE A 23 -13.86 1.10 -15.21
CA PHE A 23 -12.40 1.16 -15.28
C PHE A 23 -11.91 1.93 -16.51
N ALA A 24 -12.56 1.76 -17.66
CA ALA A 24 -12.25 2.53 -18.88
C ALA A 24 -12.52 4.02 -18.69
N SER A 25 -13.61 4.38 -18.00
CA SER A 25 -13.91 5.78 -17.66
C SER A 25 -12.86 6.38 -16.73
N PHE A 26 -12.43 5.62 -15.71
CA PHE A 26 -11.36 6.07 -14.83
C PHE A 26 -10.03 6.22 -15.58
N ALA A 27 -9.66 5.26 -16.43
CA ALA A 27 -8.48 5.36 -17.30
C ALA A 27 -8.52 6.63 -18.18
N ARG A 28 -9.68 6.99 -18.73
CA ARG A 28 -9.87 8.23 -19.49
C ARG A 28 -9.62 9.47 -18.63
N ILE A 29 -10.11 9.47 -17.39
CA ILE A 29 -9.88 10.54 -16.42
C ILE A 29 -8.39 10.64 -16.09
N LEU A 30 -7.69 9.53 -15.86
CA LEU A 30 -6.26 9.51 -15.60
C LEU A 30 -5.47 10.18 -16.73
N VAL A 31 -5.72 9.79 -17.97
CA VAL A 31 -5.03 10.34 -19.14
C VAL A 31 -5.36 11.82 -19.32
N HIS A 32 -6.63 12.20 -19.17
CA HIS A 32 -7.06 13.60 -19.25
C HIS A 32 -6.39 14.48 -18.19
N GLU A 33 -6.42 14.05 -16.92
CA GLU A 33 -5.81 14.79 -15.81
C GLU A 33 -4.30 14.83 -15.92
N ALA A 34 -3.67 13.77 -16.42
CA ALA A 34 -2.24 13.76 -16.68
C ALA A 34 -1.87 14.83 -17.72
N SER A 35 -2.57 14.86 -18.85
CA SER A 35 -2.38 15.88 -19.89
C SER A 35 -2.64 17.30 -19.35
N ARG A 36 -3.74 17.50 -18.63
CA ARG A 36 -4.15 18.80 -18.07
C ARG A 36 -3.14 19.36 -17.07
N ARG A 37 -2.46 18.49 -16.31
CA ARG A 37 -1.51 18.86 -15.26
C ARG A 37 -0.04 18.78 -15.70
N GLY A 38 0.24 18.42 -16.96
CA GLY A 38 1.61 18.21 -17.44
C GLY A 38 2.32 17.06 -16.73
N ILE A 39 1.59 16.00 -16.40
CA ILE A 39 2.15 14.76 -15.85
C ILE A 39 2.52 13.85 -17.03
N ASP A 40 3.80 13.51 -17.12
CA ASP A 40 4.37 12.70 -18.18
C ASP A 40 4.45 11.21 -17.80
N ARG A 41 4.21 10.85 -16.54
CA ARG A 41 4.28 9.46 -16.07
C ARG A 41 3.19 9.11 -15.04
N LEU A 42 2.48 8.01 -15.27
CA LEU A 42 1.52 7.41 -14.33
C LEU A 42 2.13 6.17 -13.67
N VAL A 43 2.26 6.17 -12.35
CA VAL A 43 2.92 5.12 -11.57
C VAL A 43 1.87 4.29 -10.82
N PHE A 44 1.52 3.14 -11.39
CA PHE A 44 0.52 2.23 -10.84
C PHE A 44 1.10 1.35 -9.73
N LEU A 45 0.48 1.38 -8.56
CA LEU A 45 0.89 0.56 -7.41
C LEU A 45 0.31 -0.86 -7.48
N ALA A 46 0.98 -1.78 -6.81
CA ALA A 46 0.72 -3.20 -6.99
C ALA A 46 -0.48 -3.76 -6.22
N ARG A 47 -0.84 -4.95 -6.72
CA ARG A 47 -2.06 -5.73 -6.51
C ARG A 47 -3.18 -5.31 -7.46
N ASP A 48 -4.05 -4.41 -7.05
CA ASP A 48 -5.26 -4.09 -7.80
C ASP A 48 -4.99 -3.03 -8.89
N GLY A 49 -3.93 -2.22 -8.75
CA GLY A 49 -3.52 -1.23 -9.75
C GLY A 49 -3.01 -1.83 -11.07
N HIS A 50 -2.66 -3.12 -11.10
CA HIS A 50 -2.31 -3.79 -12.36
C HIS A 50 -3.50 -3.83 -13.34
N LEU A 51 -4.72 -4.00 -12.83
CA LEU A 51 -5.92 -3.95 -13.67
C LEU A 51 -6.13 -2.56 -14.27
N LEU A 52 -5.92 -1.50 -13.47
CA LEU A 52 -6.01 -0.12 -13.92
C LEU A 52 -4.95 0.21 -14.97
N LEU A 53 -3.73 -0.30 -14.80
CA LEU A 53 -2.67 -0.20 -15.80
C LEU A 53 -3.11 -0.83 -17.13
N GLN A 54 -3.63 -2.06 -17.10
CA GLN A 54 -4.09 -2.76 -18.31
C GLN A 54 -5.24 -2.01 -19.00
N ALA A 55 -6.22 -1.53 -18.21
CA ALA A 55 -7.33 -0.74 -18.73
C ALA A 55 -6.83 0.57 -19.38
N THR A 56 -5.84 1.23 -18.78
CA THR A 56 -5.26 2.49 -19.29
C THR A 56 -4.45 2.26 -20.56
N ALA A 57 -3.62 1.21 -20.59
CA ALA A 57 -2.88 0.82 -21.78
C ALA A 57 -3.82 0.49 -22.95
N GLY A 58 -4.83 -0.35 -22.71
CA GLY A 58 -5.82 -0.71 -23.74
C GLY A 58 -6.62 0.49 -24.26
N LEU A 59 -6.95 1.45 -23.41
CA LEU A 59 -7.60 2.70 -23.82
C LEU A 59 -6.69 3.53 -24.73
N LEU A 60 -5.42 3.73 -24.35
CA LEU A 60 -4.45 4.51 -25.11
C LEU A 60 -4.17 3.89 -26.48
N ASP A 61 -4.05 2.56 -26.53
CA ASP A 61 -3.83 1.83 -27.78
C ASP A 61 -5.06 1.92 -28.70
N ALA A 62 -6.28 1.84 -28.16
CA ALA A 62 -7.51 1.99 -28.95
C ALA A 62 -7.73 3.43 -29.48
N ALA A 63 -7.26 4.44 -28.74
CA ALA A 63 -7.41 5.84 -29.10
C ALA A 63 -6.35 6.37 -30.08
N ASN A 64 -5.29 5.60 -30.36
CA ASN A 64 -4.13 6.02 -31.17
C ASN A 64 -3.53 7.37 -30.72
N GLU A 65 -3.45 7.61 -29.41
CA GLU A 65 -2.93 8.87 -28.87
C GLU A 65 -1.40 8.96 -29.03
N CYS A 66 -0.93 9.90 -29.84
CA CYS A 66 0.51 10.14 -30.07
C CYS A 66 1.23 10.73 -28.85
N ALA A 67 0.54 11.55 -28.05
CA ALA A 67 1.06 12.15 -26.83
C ALA A 67 0.38 11.47 -25.64
N ARG A 68 1.09 10.56 -24.96
CA ARG A 68 0.56 9.80 -23.83
C ARG A 68 1.57 9.74 -22.69
N PRO A 69 1.12 9.74 -21.43
CA PRO A 69 2.02 9.55 -20.31
C PRO A 69 2.64 8.16 -20.38
N GLU A 70 3.88 8.04 -19.91
CA GLU A 70 4.50 6.75 -19.66
C GLU A 70 3.72 6.02 -18.55
N LEU A 71 3.46 4.73 -18.75
CA LEU A 71 2.82 3.89 -17.74
C LEU A 71 3.87 3.04 -17.03
N ALA A 72 4.03 3.24 -15.73
CA ALA A 72 4.95 2.47 -14.89
C ALA A 72 4.18 1.61 -13.89
N TYR A 73 4.74 0.46 -13.52
CA TYR A 73 4.16 -0.44 -12.52
C TYR A 73 5.17 -0.74 -11.42
N VAL A 74 4.85 -0.32 -10.20
CA VAL A 74 5.74 -0.45 -9.06
C VAL A 74 5.17 -1.47 -8.09
N ARG A 75 5.99 -2.45 -7.70
CA ARG A 75 5.57 -3.58 -6.85
C ARG A 75 5.49 -3.26 -5.36
N VAL A 76 4.85 -2.14 -5.02
CA VAL A 76 4.56 -1.78 -3.62
C VAL A 76 3.11 -2.09 -3.29
N SER A 77 2.89 -2.78 -2.18
CA SER A 77 1.58 -3.00 -1.58
C SER A 77 1.47 -2.30 -0.24
N ARG A 78 0.25 -2.15 0.27
CA ARG A 78 -0.02 -1.62 1.63
C ARG A 78 0.82 -2.30 2.72
N ARG A 79 1.07 -3.61 2.59
CA ARG A 79 1.86 -4.40 3.56
C ARG A 79 3.35 -4.09 3.48
N VAL A 80 3.88 -3.96 2.26
CA VAL A 80 5.30 -3.64 2.04
C VAL A 80 5.65 -2.26 2.62
N ALA A 81 4.71 -1.31 2.50
CA ALA A 81 4.89 0.05 3.02
C ALA A 81 4.61 0.18 4.54
N ALA A 82 3.98 -0.80 5.19
CA ALA A 82 3.53 -0.68 6.57
C ALA A 82 4.68 -0.49 7.57
N LEU A 83 5.70 -1.36 7.52
CA LEU A 83 6.87 -1.24 8.41
C LEU A 83 7.71 0.02 8.11
N ALA A 84 7.85 0.41 6.84
CA ALA A 84 8.56 1.66 6.48
C ALA A 84 7.87 2.91 7.07
N ALA A 85 6.54 2.87 7.17
CA ALA A 85 5.71 3.93 7.73
C ALA A 85 5.63 3.92 9.26
N LEU A 86 6.09 2.86 9.91
CA LEU A 86 5.97 2.68 11.36
C LEU A 86 6.86 3.70 12.10
N GLN A 87 6.23 4.60 12.85
CA GLN A 87 6.92 5.57 13.72
C GLN A 87 7.11 5.01 15.13
N GLU A 88 6.05 4.46 15.69
CA GLU A 88 6.06 3.76 16.98
C GLU A 88 5.14 2.53 16.86
N LEU A 89 5.54 1.44 17.51
CA LEU A 89 4.68 0.26 17.65
C LEU A 89 3.83 0.41 18.91
N ASP A 90 2.51 0.40 18.73
CA ASP A 90 1.53 0.44 19.82
C ASP A 90 0.60 -0.79 19.82
N ALA A 91 -0.23 -0.90 20.85
CA ALA A 91 -1.19 -1.99 20.97
C ALA A 91 -2.19 -2.00 19.81
N LYS A 92 -2.61 -0.82 19.33
CA LYS A 92 -3.58 -0.66 18.25
C LYS A 92 -3.05 -1.21 16.92
N ALA A 93 -1.79 -0.98 16.60
CA ALA A 93 -1.13 -1.52 15.42
C ALA A 93 -1.07 -3.06 15.46
N LEU A 94 -0.80 -3.64 16.64
CA LEU A 94 -0.78 -5.09 16.83
C LEU A 94 -2.18 -5.72 16.75
N GLU A 95 -3.20 -5.05 17.29
CA GLU A 95 -4.61 -5.46 17.18
C GLU A 95 -5.10 -5.41 15.73
N ALA A 96 -4.73 -4.36 14.99
CA ALA A 96 -5.03 -4.25 13.57
C ALA A 96 -4.42 -5.41 12.77
N GLY A 97 -3.22 -5.87 13.13
CA GLY A 97 -2.61 -7.05 12.49
C GLY A 97 -3.28 -8.38 12.87
N ALA A 98 -3.74 -8.50 14.11
CA ALA A 98 -4.45 -9.68 14.61
C ALA A 98 -5.81 -9.88 13.93
N SER A 99 -6.53 -8.80 13.62
CA SER A 99 -7.90 -8.84 13.08
C SER A 99 -8.00 -9.14 11.58
N VAL A 100 -6.88 -9.15 10.85
CA VAL A 100 -6.88 -9.30 9.37
C VAL A 100 -6.87 -10.76 8.90
N ARG A 101 -6.56 -11.73 9.78
CA ARG A 101 -6.47 -13.16 9.41
C ARG A 101 -7.50 -14.01 10.15
N SER A 102 -8.04 -15.01 9.46
CA SER A 102 -8.87 -16.05 10.09
C SER A 102 -8.04 -16.93 11.04
N GLY A 103 -8.61 -17.27 12.19
CA GLY A 103 -8.01 -18.13 13.21
C GLY A 103 -7.57 -17.38 14.46
N GLU A 104 -6.94 -18.09 15.40
CA GLU A 104 -6.55 -17.50 16.68
C GLU A 104 -5.49 -16.40 16.50
N PRO A 105 -5.69 -15.21 17.12
CA PRO A 105 -4.73 -14.11 17.04
C PRO A 105 -3.50 -14.45 17.88
N THR A 106 -2.31 -14.42 17.26
CA THR A 106 -1.04 -14.63 17.95
C THR A 106 -0.14 -13.42 17.75
N LEU A 107 0.77 -13.20 18.69
CA LEU A 107 1.71 -12.08 18.61
C LEU A 107 2.55 -12.13 17.32
N ARG A 108 2.99 -13.33 16.91
CA ARG A 108 3.70 -13.58 15.64
C ARG A 108 2.90 -13.07 14.45
N LYS A 109 1.61 -13.42 14.35
CA LYS A 109 0.76 -12.99 13.23
C LYS A 109 0.64 -11.47 13.17
N SER A 110 0.53 -10.80 14.31
CA SER A 110 0.52 -9.33 14.38
C SER A 110 1.84 -8.71 13.93
N LEU A 111 2.97 -9.23 14.42
CA LEU A 111 4.30 -8.75 14.04
C LEU A 111 4.58 -8.96 12.54
N GLU A 112 4.33 -10.15 12.02
CA GLU A 112 4.49 -10.48 10.59
C GLU A 112 3.53 -9.72 9.68
N TYR A 113 2.34 -9.36 10.19
CA TYR A 113 1.41 -8.52 9.42
C TYR A 113 2.00 -7.13 9.19
N LEU A 114 2.63 -6.56 10.21
CA LEU A 114 3.33 -5.28 10.13
C LEU A 114 4.62 -5.38 9.29
N GLY A 115 5.17 -6.59 9.13
CA GLY A 115 6.40 -6.86 8.38
C GLY A 115 7.64 -6.98 9.27
N LEU A 116 7.47 -7.10 10.59
CA LEU A 116 8.56 -7.24 11.54
C LEU A 116 9.13 -8.67 11.52
N ASP A 117 10.45 -8.77 11.48
CA ASP A 117 11.17 -10.02 11.74
C ASP A 117 11.12 -10.34 13.24
N CYS A 118 10.59 -11.52 13.55
CA CYS A 118 10.44 -12.01 14.92
C CYS A 118 11.77 -12.51 15.52
N ALA A 119 12.75 -12.91 14.70
CA ALA A 119 14.01 -13.48 15.20
C ALA A 119 14.78 -12.52 16.14
N PRO A 120 15.04 -11.24 15.79
CA PRO A 120 15.70 -10.30 16.68
C PRO A 120 14.79 -9.81 17.83
N LEU A 121 13.48 -10.08 17.77
CA LEU A 121 12.52 -9.74 18.82
C LEU A 121 12.41 -10.83 19.89
N ALA A 122 12.77 -12.08 19.58
CA ALA A 122 12.60 -13.23 20.47
C ALA A 122 13.20 -13.02 21.89
N PRO A 123 14.43 -12.48 22.06
CA PRO A 123 14.98 -12.26 23.41
C PRO A 123 14.14 -11.28 24.26
N TRP A 124 13.45 -10.34 23.61
CA TRP A 124 12.57 -9.39 24.27
C TRP A 124 11.23 -10.03 24.64
N LEU A 125 10.70 -10.89 23.77
CA LEU A 125 9.50 -11.66 24.08
C LEU A 125 9.73 -12.55 25.31
N ASP A 126 10.85 -13.28 25.33
CA ASP A 126 11.24 -14.16 26.43
C ASP A 126 11.41 -13.38 27.74
N ARG A 127 12.08 -12.23 27.70
CA ARG A 127 12.27 -11.33 28.86
C ARG A 127 10.95 -10.92 29.50
N HIS A 128 9.90 -10.72 28.70
CA HIS A 128 8.57 -10.30 29.16
C HIS A 128 7.61 -11.46 29.37
N GLY A 129 8.07 -12.71 29.25
CA GLY A 129 7.26 -13.92 29.42
C GLY A 129 6.21 -14.10 28.34
N LEU A 130 6.46 -13.61 27.13
CA LEU A 130 5.56 -13.69 25.99
C LEU A 130 6.02 -14.78 25.02
N ALA A 131 5.10 -15.67 24.65
CA ALA A 131 5.31 -16.61 23.56
C ALA A 131 4.75 -16.03 22.25
N ALA A 132 5.55 -16.04 21.18
CA ALA A 132 5.16 -15.48 19.89
C ALA A 132 3.90 -16.15 19.31
N ASP A 133 3.73 -17.45 19.57
CA ASP A 133 2.65 -18.27 19.02
C ASP A 133 1.37 -18.29 19.88
N LEU A 134 1.30 -17.43 20.90
CA LEU A 134 0.12 -17.27 21.76
C LEU A 134 -0.45 -15.85 21.65
N ALA A 135 -1.70 -15.70 22.08
CA ALA A 135 -2.28 -14.39 22.33
C ALA A 135 -1.56 -13.74 23.53
N PRO A 136 -1.07 -12.49 23.40
CA PRO A 136 -0.34 -11.85 24.49
C PRO A 136 -1.29 -11.43 25.62
N SER A 137 -0.86 -11.57 26.87
CA SER A 137 -1.53 -10.92 28.00
C SER A 137 -1.42 -9.39 27.85
N PRO A 138 -2.50 -8.61 28.05
CA PRO A 138 -2.45 -7.14 27.93
C PRO A 138 -1.38 -6.50 28.81
N ALA A 139 -1.21 -6.99 30.04
CA ALA A 139 -0.21 -6.46 30.97
C ALA A 139 1.24 -6.77 30.52
N ALA A 140 1.48 -7.97 29.98
CA ALA A 140 2.79 -8.34 29.44
C ALA A 140 3.09 -7.57 28.16
N LEU A 141 2.10 -7.38 27.29
CA LEU A 141 2.22 -6.58 26.09
C LEU A 141 2.56 -5.12 26.41
N GLN A 142 1.89 -4.52 27.39
CA GLN A 142 2.18 -3.15 27.82
C GLN A 142 3.61 -3.00 28.31
N ARG A 143 4.15 -3.98 29.07
CA ARG A 143 5.55 -3.95 29.53
C ARG A 143 6.54 -4.11 28.37
N LEU A 144 6.26 -5.00 27.41
CA LEU A 144 7.08 -5.15 26.20
C LEU A 144 7.11 -3.85 25.39
N LEU A 145 5.93 -3.26 25.14
CA LEU A 145 5.81 -2.01 24.41
C LEU A 145 6.48 -0.83 25.13
N ALA A 146 6.70 -0.90 26.45
CA ALA A 146 7.43 0.11 27.22
C ALA A 146 8.96 -0.13 27.27
N ASP A 147 9.44 -1.30 26.83
CA ASP A 147 10.86 -1.66 26.90
C ASP A 147 11.65 -0.92 25.81
N HIS A 148 12.62 -0.11 26.24
CA HIS A 148 13.47 0.68 25.33
C HIS A 148 14.24 -0.19 24.34
N GLY A 149 14.76 -1.34 24.77
CA GLY A 149 15.55 -2.18 23.89
C GLY A 149 14.68 -2.88 22.84
N PHE A 150 13.47 -3.31 23.20
CA PHE A 150 12.49 -3.79 22.24
C PHE A 150 12.13 -2.70 21.22
N ARG A 151 11.81 -1.48 21.68
CA ARG A 151 11.51 -0.33 20.82
C ARG A 151 12.66 -0.04 19.85
N GLN A 152 13.91 -0.12 20.32
CA GLN A 152 15.08 0.10 19.47
C GLN A 152 15.21 -0.95 18.36
N VAL A 153 14.96 -2.24 18.67
CA VAL A 153 14.99 -3.29 17.64
C VAL A 153 13.90 -3.05 16.58
N VAL A 154 12.69 -2.69 17.00
CA VAL A 154 11.59 -2.35 16.08
C VAL A 154 11.94 -1.14 15.22
N ALA A 155 12.48 -0.07 15.82
CA ALA A 155 12.86 1.15 15.12
C ALA A 155 13.99 0.91 14.10
N ASN A 156 14.95 0.03 14.42
CA ASN A 156 16.01 -0.36 13.49
C ASN A 156 15.44 -1.06 12.26
N GLN A 157 14.52 -2.03 12.45
CA GLN A 157 13.85 -2.71 11.33
C GLN A 157 13.01 -1.75 10.48
N ALA A 158 12.27 -0.82 11.11
CA ALA A 158 11.50 0.19 10.40
C ALA A 158 12.38 1.11 9.54
N THR A 159 13.53 1.52 10.08
CA THR A 159 14.52 2.34 9.38
C THR A 159 15.13 1.60 8.20
N GLU A 160 15.52 0.34 8.40
CA GLU A 160 16.04 -0.53 7.33
C GLU A 160 15.02 -0.72 6.21
N GLN A 161 13.77 -1.03 6.56
CA GLN A 161 12.69 -1.20 5.59
C GLN A 161 12.42 0.08 4.81
N ARG A 162 12.47 1.24 5.46
CA ARG A 162 12.32 2.54 4.80
C ARG A 162 13.43 2.80 3.79
N MET A 163 14.68 2.50 4.15
CA MET A 163 15.82 2.60 3.22
C MET A 163 15.68 1.65 2.03
N LEU A 164 15.26 0.40 2.27
CA LEU A 164 15.03 -0.59 1.22
C LEU A 164 13.90 -0.15 0.27
N LEU A 165 12.78 0.35 0.81
CA LEU A 165 11.68 0.86 0.02
C LEU A 165 12.11 2.06 -0.83
N HIS A 166 12.85 3.02 -0.24
CA HIS A 166 13.39 4.16 -0.97
C HIS A 166 14.29 3.73 -2.14
N ARG A 167 15.24 2.82 -1.88
CA ARG A 167 16.13 2.28 -2.92
C ARG A 167 15.36 1.58 -4.03
N TYR A 168 14.34 0.81 -3.67
CA TYR A 168 13.47 0.14 -4.62
C TYR A 168 12.71 1.15 -5.51
N LEU A 169 12.10 2.18 -4.91
CA LEU A 169 11.41 3.23 -5.66
C LEU A 169 12.35 4.00 -6.59
N ALA A 170 13.58 4.28 -6.15
CA ALA A 170 14.61 4.90 -6.97
C ALA A 170 14.99 4.02 -8.17
N GLN A 171 15.18 2.70 -7.94
CA GLN A 171 15.49 1.72 -8.97
C GLN A 171 14.39 1.62 -10.03
N GLU A 172 13.12 1.66 -9.63
CA GLU A 172 11.96 1.64 -10.52
C GLU A 172 11.72 3.00 -11.23
N GLY A 173 12.57 4.00 -10.98
CA GLY A 173 12.42 5.34 -11.54
C GLY A 173 11.21 6.12 -11.01
N ALA A 174 10.57 5.65 -9.93
CA ALA A 174 9.43 6.33 -9.32
C ALA A 174 9.81 7.65 -8.63
N LEU A 175 11.10 7.85 -8.37
CA LEU A 175 11.67 9.07 -7.78
C LEU A 175 12.37 9.97 -8.82
N SER A 176 12.10 9.76 -10.10
CA SER A 176 12.71 10.54 -11.18
C SER A 176 12.22 11.99 -11.19
N ALA A 177 12.96 12.89 -11.84
CA ALA A 177 12.55 14.28 -12.05
C ALA A 177 11.42 14.45 -13.08
N ILE A 178 10.92 13.35 -13.66
CA ILE A 178 9.80 13.37 -14.61
C ILE A 178 8.52 13.73 -13.82
N PRO A 179 7.73 14.71 -14.28
CA PRO A 179 6.42 14.98 -13.69
C PRO A 179 5.56 13.72 -13.67
N ALA A 180 5.26 13.20 -12.49
CA ALA A 180 4.64 11.89 -12.33
C ALA A 180 3.42 11.97 -11.39
N ALA A 181 2.61 10.92 -11.37
CA ALA A 181 1.52 10.75 -10.41
C ALA A 181 1.40 9.30 -9.94
N TRP A 182 1.09 9.11 -8.66
CA TRP A 182 0.73 7.79 -8.13
C TRP A 182 -0.68 7.41 -8.55
N VAL A 183 -0.89 6.16 -8.95
CA VAL A 183 -2.20 5.60 -9.23
C VAL A 183 -2.44 4.41 -8.32
N ASP A 184 -3.50 4.47 -7.52
CA ASP A 184 -3.94 3.37 -6.64
C ASP A 184 -5.46 3.19 -6.66
N ILE A 185 -5.88 2.03 -6.20
CA ILE A 185 -7.27 1.63 -6.01
C ILE A 185 -7.44 1.08 -4.60
N GLY A 186 -8.44 1.60 -3.90
CA GLY A 186 -8.79 1.08 -2.60
C GLY A 186 -9.84 1.93 -1.93
N TRP A 187 -10.17 1.57 -0.70
CA TRP A 187 -11.26 2.23 0.03
C TRP A 187 -10.72 3.22 1.05
N ARG A 188 -9.64 2.87 1.76
CA ARG A 188 -9.24 3.55 3.01
C ARG A 188 -8.01 4.44 2.92
N ALA A 189 -7.47 4.71 1.74
CA ALA A 189 -6.25 5.53 1.60
C ALA A 189 -5.02 5.04 2.40
N THR A 190 -4.92 3.74 2.68
CA THR A 190 -3.89 3.22 3.59
C THR A 190 -2.48 3.37 3.03
N ILE A 191 -2.28 3.13 1.73
CA ILE A 191 -0.94 3.22 1.13
C ILE A 191 -0.45 4.67 1.08
N GLN A 192 -1.35 5.62 0.83
CA GLN A 192 -1.05 7.06 0.84
C GLN A 192 -0.49 7.46 2.21
N ARG A 193 -1.24 7.17 3.28
CA ARG A 193 -0.77 7.46 4.65
C ARG A 193 0.55 6.77 4.99
N HIS A 194 0.77 5.55 4.49
CA HIS A 194 2.06 4.88 4.68
C HIS A 194 3.19 5.61 3.95
N PHE A 195 2.97 6.08 2.72
CA PHE A 195 3.96 6.86 1.98
C PHE A 195 4.26 8.19 2.68
N ASP A 196 3.23 8.94 3.07
CA ASP A 196 3.41 10.21 3.77
C ASP A 196 4.21 10.04 5.08
N SER A 197 3.94 8.94 5.81
CA SER A 197 4.66 8.64 7.04
C SER A 197 6.09 8.12 6.80
N ALA A 198 6.29 7.35 5.73
CA ALA A 198 7.60 6.77 5.40
C ALA A 198 8.55 7.78 4.76
N PHE A 199 8.02 8.84 4.15
CA PHE A 199 8.77 9.74 3.28
C PHE A 199 8.60 11.22 3.59
N VAL A 200 8.20 11.57 4.82
CA VAL A 200 8.01 12.95 5.30
C VAL A 200 9.17 13.93 5.03
N ASP A 201 10.40 13.42 4.84
CA ASP A 201 11.60 14.20 4.53
C ASP A 201 12.02 14.12 3.05
N SER A 202 11.26 13.41 2.21
CA SER A 202 11.54 13.18 0.79
C SER A 202 10.68 14.07 -0.10
N ARG A 203 11.22 15.24 -0.46
CA ARG A 203 10.52 16.20 -1.33
C ARG A 203 10.07 15.63 -2.68
N SER A 204 10.78 14.65 -3.23
CA SER A 204 10.42 14.02 -4.50
C SER A 204 9.20 13.12 -4.42
N ILE A 205 8.91 12.53 -3.26
CA ILE A 205 7.73 11.68 -3.04
C ILE A 205 6.55 12.53 -2.59
N ASP A 206 6.78 13.48 -1.69
CA ASP A 206 5.75 14.33 -1.08
C ASP A 206 5.05 15.28 -2.07
N SER A 207 5.72 15.62 -3.17
CA SER A 207 5.17 16.50 -4.21
C SER A 207 4.36 15.76 -5.28
N MET A 208 4.37 14.43 -5.28
CA MET A 208 3.74 13.66 -6.35
C MET A 208 2.22 13.51 -6.12
N PRO A 209 1.36 13.99 -7.03
CA PRO A 209 -0.08 13.89 -6.86
C PRO A 209 -0.56 12.43 -6.89
N TRP A 210 -1.65 12.18 -6.16
CA TRP A 210 -2.34 10.89 -6.15
C TRP A 210 -3.59 10.94 -7.01
N PHE A 211 -3.72 9.99 -7.93
CA PHE A 211 -4.97 9.64 -8.57
C PHE A 211 -5.50 8.34 -7.98
N TYR A 212 -6.75 8.36 -7.53
CA TYR A 212 -7.29 7.28 -6.70
C TYR A 212 -8.67 6.86 -7.15
N PHE A 213 -8.87 5.54 -7.30
CA PHE A 213 -10.16 4.97 -7.61
C PHE A 213 -10.86 4.47 -6.34
N ALA A 214 -12.15 4.79 -6.20
CA ALA A 214 -13.05 4.32 -5.14
C ALA A 214 -12.70 4.74 -3.70
N LEU A 215 -12.11 5.92 -3.50
CA LEU A 215 -11.86 6.43 -2.16
C LEU A 215 -13.17 6.54 -1.37
N TRP A 216 -13.30 5.78 -0.29
CA TRP A 216 -14.40 5.88 0.65
C TRP A 216 -13.87 6.37 1.99
N ASP A 217 -14.25 7.60 2.32
CA ASP A 217 -13.68 8.29 3.45
C ASP A 217 -14.44 8.01 4.76
N GLU A 218 -13.80 7.29 5.69
CA GLU A 218 -14.25 7.18 7.09
C GLU A 218 -13.51 8.16 8.04
N HIS A 219 -12.46 8.85 7.60
CA HIS A 219 -11.46 9.52 8.46
C HIS A 219 -10.94 10.90 7.98
N GLY A 220 -11.51 11.52 6.94
CA GLY A 220 -11.07 12.78 6.31
C GLY A 220 -10.39 12.59 4.93
N PRO A 221 -10.34 13.66 4.09
CA PRO A 221 -9.77 13.59 2.75
C PRO A 221 -8.28 13.17 2.78
N PRO A 222 -7.77 12.55 1.71
CA PRO A 222 -6.38 12.11 1.66
C PRO A 222 -5.47 13.34 1.73
N PRO A 223 -4.23 13.20 2.22
CA PRO A 223 -3.28 14.30 2.28
C PRO A 223 -3.08 14.90 0.89
N GLN A 224 -3.23 16.22 0.81
CA GLN A 224 -2.91 16.98 -0.39
C GLN A 224 -1.38 17.13 -0.47
N PRO A 225 -0.79 17.18 -1.68
CA PRO A 225 0.61 17.56 -1.84
C PRO A 225 0.87 18.87 -1.10
N ARG A 226 2.03 18.99 -0.44
CA ARG A 226 2.43 20.25 0.18
C ARG A 226 2.99 21.16 -0.93
N ASP A 227 2.42 22.37 -1.05
CA ASP A 227 2.89 23.43 -1.94
C ASP A 227 4.34 23.87 -1.63
#